data_AF-A0A2E0AJW2-F1
#
_entry.id   AF-A0A2E0AJW2-F1
#
_cell.length_a   1.000
_cell.length_b   1.000
_cell.length_c   1.000
_cell.angle_alpha   90.00
_cell.angle_beta   90.00
_cell.angle_gamma   90.00
#
_symmetry.space_group_name_H-M   'P 1'
#
loop_
_entity.id
_entity.type
_entity.pdbx_description
1 polymer ?
#
loop_
_entity_poly.entity_id
_entity_poly.type
_entity_poly.pdbx_seq_one_letter_code
_entity_poly.pdbx_strand_id
1 'polypeptide(L)'
;MEEELEMDNQKIEGEIRALFANLKNDKVESLLVQCADWGINVRMFLNGDILELDLMKNYEGYEVTFVDERNKDPIQIDDLPELLQVTGIS
;
A
#
# COMPACT_ATOMS: atom_id res chain seq x y z
N MET A 1 -17.77 -6.25 15.40
CA MET A 1 -16.79 -7.17 14.80
C MET A 1 -16.73 -7.03 13.28
N GLU A 2 -17.72 -7.46 12.49
CA GLU A 2 -17.67 -7.25 11.02
C GLU A 2 -17.73 -5.76 10.64
N GLU A 3 -18.65 -4.99 11.22
CA GLU A 3 -18.75 -3.54 10.96
C GLU A 3 -17.49 -2.76 11.39
N GLU A 4 -16.81 -3.20 12.45
CA GLU A 4 -15.56 -2.58 12.92
C GLU A 4 -14.41 -2.86 11.96
N LEU A 5 -14.31 -4.09 11.45
CA LEU A 5 -13.33 -4.45 10.42
C LEU A 5 -13.57 -3.69 9.12
N GLU A 6 -14.84 -3.51 8.73
CA GLU A 6 -15.20 -2.72 7.55
C GLU A 6 -14.79 -1.25 7.72
N MET A 7 -15.05 -0.65 8.89
CA MET A 7 -14.63 0.72 9.20
C MET A 7 -13.10 0.86 9.20
N ASP A 8 -12.37 -0.10 9.77
CA ASP A 8 -10.91 -0.11 9.77
C ASP A 8 -10.36 -0.23 8.34
N ASN A 9 -10.94 -1.10 7.51
CA ASN A 9 -10.56 -1.26 6.11
C ASN A 9 -10.81 0.02 5.30
N GLN A 10 -11.95 0.68 5.49
CA GLN A 10 -12.26 1.96 4.85
C GLN A 10 -11.27 3.07 5.27
N LYS A 11 -10.86 3.08 6.55
CA LYS A 11 -9.87 4.02 7.07
C LYS A 11 -8.50 3.79 6.44
N ILE A 12 -8.04 2.54 6.41
CA ILE A 12 -6.75 2.16 5.81
C ILE A 12 -6.73 2.49 4.31
N GLU A 13 -7.79 2.15 3.59
CA GLU A 13 -7.93 2.51 2.18
C GLU A 13 -7.84 4.04 1.99
N GLY A 14 -8.54 4.80 2.82
CA GLY A 14 -8.51 6.26 2.78
C GLY A 14 -7.12 6.84 3.01
N GLU A 15 -6.37 6.29 3.98
CA GLU A 15 -5.00 6.71 4.29
C GLU A 15 -4.03 6.42 3.14
N ILE A 16 -4.08 5.22 2.54
CA ILE A 16 -3.27 4.86 1.37
C ILE A 16 -3.59 5.78 0.19
N ARG A 17 -4.88 6.03 -0.09
CA ARG A 17 -5.29 6.95 -1.16
C ARG A 17 -4.80 8.37 -0.92
N ALA A 18 -4.88 8.87 0.31
CA ALA A 18 -4.40 10.21 0.65
C ALA A 18 -2.87 10.33 0.50
N LEU A 19 -2.13 9.26 0.81
CA LEU A 19 -0.68 9.20 0.67
C LEU A 19 -0.24 9.37 -0.79
N PHE A 20 -0.87 8.62 -1.71
CA PHE A 20 -0.53 8.64 -3.12
C PHE A 20 -1.18 9.77 -3.94
N ALA A 21 -2.11 10.52 -3.35
CA ALA A 21 -2.71 11.70 -4.00
C ALA A 21 -1.83 12.96 -3.93
N ASN A 22 -0.85 13.01 -3.03
CA ASN A 22 -0.09 14.23 -2.69
C ASN A 22 1.43 14.11 -2.98
N LEU A 23 1.78 13.41 -4.06
CA LEU A 23 3.16 13.22 -4.50
C LEU A 23 3.70 14.49 -5.17
N LYS A 24 5.00 14.79 -5.00
CA LYS A 24 5.59 16.02 -5.53
C LYS A 24 6.15 15.84 -6.94
N ASN A 25 6.83 14.73 -7.19
CA ASN A 25 7.54 14.47 -8.43
C ASN A 25 6.91 13.32 -9.22
N ASP A 26 6.29 12.38 -8.50
CA ASP A 26 5.69 11.20 -9.10
C ASP A 26 4.20 11.39 -9.39
N LYS A 27 3.72 10.69 -10.42
CA LYS A 27 2.33 10.77 -10.87
C LYS A 27 1.68 9.40 -10.82
N VAL A 28 0.66 9.27 -9.96
CA VAL A 28 -0.23 8.11 -9.91
C VAL A 28 -1.43 8.37 -10.82
N GLU A 29 -1.52 7.65 -11.92
CA GLU A 29 -2.58 7.82 -12.94
C GLU A 29 -3.82 6.98 -12.62
N SER A 30 -3.63 5.84 -11.96
CA SER A 30 -4.70 5.04 -11.39
C SER A 30 -4.22 4.35 -10.12
N LEU A 31 -5.13 4.18 -9.15
CA LEU A 31 -4.86 3.55 -7.87
C LEU A 31 -6.03 2.66 -7.46
N LEU A 32 -5.74 1.37 -7.33
CA LEU A 32 -6.59 0.37 -6.74
C LEU A 32 -6.03 0.00 -5.37
N VAL A 33 -6.87 0.06 -4.35
CA VAL A 33 -6.59 -0.43 -3.00
C VAL A 33 -7.70 -1.41 -2.66
N GLN A 34 -7.32 -2.63 -2.27
CA GLN A 34 -8.27 -3.69 -1.90
C GLN A 34 -7.89 -4.23 -0.53
N CYS A 35 -8.71 -3.95 0.47
CA CYS A 35 -8.56 -4.51 1.80
C CYS A 35 -9.34 -5.83 1.89
N ALA A 36 -8.69 -6.89 2.36
CA ALA A 36 -9.27 -8.19 2.64
C ALA A 36 -8.87 -8.65 4.05
N ASP A 37 -9.55 -9.67 4.59
CA ASP A 37 -9.30 -10.18 5.94
C ASP A 37 -7.85 -10.64 6.17
N TRP A 38 -7.17 -11.03 5.09
CA TRP A 38 -5.82 -11.56 5.13
C TRP A 38 -4.75 -10.55 4.69
N GLY A 39 -5.10 -9.36 4.20
CA GLY A 39 -4.10 -8.39 3.71
C GLY A 39 -4.68 -7.29 2.85
N ILE A 40 -3.81 -6.42 2.35
CA ILE A 40 -4.18 -5.28 1.50
C ILE A 40 -3.38 -5.36 0.21
N ASN A 41 -4.06 -5.37 -0.93
CA ASN A 41 -3.42 -5.24 -2.24
C ASN A 41 -3.48 -3.78 -2.70
N VAL A 42 -2.33 -3.23 -3.08
CA VAL A 42 -2.20 -1.91 -3.66
C VAL A 42 -1.62 -2.06 -5.05
N ARG A 43 -2.39 -1.66 -6.06
CA ARG A 43 -1.96 -1.64 -7.46
C ARG A 43 -2.09 -0.23 -8.01
N MET A 44 -1.04 0.28 -8.62
CA MET A 44 -1.05 1.61 -9.21
C MET A 44 -0.37 1.65 -10.57
N PHE A 45 -0.81 2.57 -11.41
CA PHE A 45 -0.08 2.98 -12.61
C PHE A 45 0.68 4.26 -12.29
N LEU A 46 1.98 4.12 -12.06
CA LEU A 46 2.89 5.12 -11.56
C LEU A 46 3.89 5.51 -12.65
N ASN A 47 3.89 6.78 -13.06
CA ASN A 47 4.81 7.31 -14.08
C ASN A 47 4.86 6.51 -15.41
N GLY A 48 3.80 5.77 -15.74
CA GLY A 48 3.73 4.95 -16.95
C GLY A 48 4.08 3.47 -16.75
N ASP A 49 4.42 3.06 -15.52
CA ASP A 49 4.72 1.69 -15.15
C ASP A 49 3.71 1.15 -14.12
N ILE A 50 3.53 -0.17 -14.07
CA ILE A 50 2.69 -0.83 -13.07
C ILE A 50 3.53 -1.09 -11.82
N LEU A 51 3.01 -0.72 -10.66
CA LEU A 51 3.54 -1.09 -9.35
C LEU A 51 2.46 -1.83 -8.56
N GLU A 52 2.81 -3.01 -8.08
CA GLU A 52 1.93 -3.88 -7.29
C GLU A 52 2.59 -4.27 -5.96
N LEU A 53 1.85 -4.04 -4.88
CA LEU A 53 2.27 -4.29 -3.51
C LEU A 53 1.20 -5.11 -2.78
N ASP A 54 1.64 -6.14 -2.05
CA ASP A 54 0.83 -6.81 -1.04
C ASP A 54 1.32 -6.37 0.34
N LEU A 55 0.40 -5.93 1.20
CA LEU A 55 0.68 -5.53 2.57
C LEU A 55 -0.01 -6.49 3.54
N MET A 56 0.76 -7.03 4.48
CA MET A 56 0.29 -7.92 5.53
C MET A 56 0.45 -7.22 6.87
N LYS A 57 -0.66 -6.93 7.56
CA LYS A 57 -0.59 -6.31 8.88
C LYS A 57 -0.05 -7.31 9.90
N ASN A 58 0.92 -6.90 10.71
CA ASN A 58 1.50 -7.71 11.78
C ASN A 58 1.67 -6.88 13.07
N TYR A 59 2.38 -7.43 14.07
CA TYR A 59 2.54 -6.76 15.36
C TYR A 59 3.53 -5.57 15.32
N GLU A 60 4.30 -5.44 14.24
CA GLU A 60 5.30 -4.39 14.02
C GLU A 60 4.79 -3.31 13.02
N GLY A 61 3.58 -3.46 12.47
CA GLY A 61 3.05 -2.57 11.44
C GLY A 61 2.58 -3.37 10.23
N TYR A 62 3.30 -3.23 9.10
CA TYR A 62 3.01 -3.92 7.85
C TYR A 62 4.25 -4.55 7.23
N GLU A 63 4.11 -5.78 6.76
CA GLU A 63 5.07 -6.42 5.86
C GLU A 63 4.65 -6.15 4.41
N VAL A 64 5.54 -5.56 3.61
CA VAL A 64 5.29 -5.14 2.23
C VAL A 64 6.02 -6.07 1.26
N THR A 65 5.29 -6.68 0.34
CA THR A 65 5.84 -7.52 -0.72
C THR A 65 5.61 -6.87 -2.09
N PHE A 66 6.66 -6.79 -2.91
CA PHE A 66 6.57 -6.33 -4.29
C PHE A 66 6.17 -7.51 -5.18
N VAL A 67 4.97 -7.48 -5.76
CA VAL A 67 4.39 -8.63 -6.47
C VAL A 67 5.20 -8.99 -7.74
N ASP A 68 5.69 -7.97 -8.43
CA ASP A 68 6.48 -8.13 -9.66
C ASP A 68 7.97 -8.41 -9.40
N GLU A 69 8.45 -8.19 -8.16
CA GLU A 69 9.84 -8.42 -7.76
C GLU A 69 9.95 -9.62 -6.80
N ARG A 70 9.53 -10.81 -7.24
CA ARG A 70 9.48 -12.03 -6.41
C ARG A 70 10.82 -12.47 -5.76
N ASN A 71 11.93 -11.93 -6.21
CA ASN A 71 13.26 -12.21 -5.63
C ASN A 71 13.65 -11.21 -4.53
N LYS A 72 12.83 -10.19 -4.29
CA LYS A 72 13.03 -9.20 -3.24
C LYS A 72 12.36 -9.73 -1.98
N ASP A 73 13.12 -9.74 -0.88
CA ASP A 73 12.56 -10.09 0.43
C ASP A 73 11.47 -9.07 0.82
N PRO A 74 10.43 -9.50 1.56
CA PRO A 74 9.46 -8.58 2.12
C PRO A 74 10.14 -7.50 2.98
N ILE A 75 9.58 -6.30 2.95
CA ILE A 75 10.08 -5.14 3.70
C ILE A 75 9.12 -4.83 4.83
N GLN A 76 9.61 -4.83 6.07
CA GLN A 76 8.84 -4.36 7.22
C GLN A 76 8.79 -2.83 7.23
N ILE A 77 7.60 -2.27 7.44
CA ILE A 77 7.36 -0.86 7.72
C ILE A 77 6.56 -0.70 9.01
N ASP A 78 6.81 0.38 9.74
CA ASP A 78 6.12 0.64 11.01
C ASP A 78 4.69 1.15 10.77
N ASP A 79 4.50 1.97 9.73
CA ASP A 79 3.20 2.54 9.38
C ASP A 79 3.08 2.92 7.89
N LEU A 80 1.86 3.12 7.41
CA LEU A 80 1.54 3.35 5.99
C LEU A 80 2.34 4.48 5.32
N PRO A 81 2.67 5.63 5.96
CA PRO A 81 3.45 6.69 5.31
C PRO A 81 4.84 6.24 4.83
N GLU A 82 5.42 5.20 5.42
CA GLU A 82 6.70 4.63 5.01
C GLU A 82 6.63 3.92 3.66
N LEU A 83 5.42 3.66 3.13
CA LEU A 83 5.23 3.13 1.78
C LEU A 83 5.98 3.96 0.74
N LEU A 84 5.95 5.29 0.84
CA LEU A 84 6.65 6.16 -0.10
C LEU A 84 8.17 5.90 -0.12
N GLN A 85 8.75 5.60 1.04
CA GLN A 85 10.17 5.32 1.17
C GLN A 85 10.53 3.99 0.52
N VAL A 86 9.76 2.93 0.79
CA VAL A 86 10.05 1.59 0.24
C VAL A 86 9.81 1.51 -1.26
N THR A 87 8.87 2.30 -1.78
CA THR A 87 8.59 2.40 -3.22
C THR A 87 9.52 3.37 -3.93
N GLY A 88 10.27 4.21 -3.21
CA GLY A 88 11.12 5.26 -3.77
C GLY A 88 10.34 6.42 -4.40
N ILE A 89 9.10 6.64 -3.96
CA ILE A 89 8.17 7.65 -4.49
C ILE A 89 8.29 8.95 -3.66
N SER A 90 8.18 10.11 -4.30
CA SER A 90 8.38 11.44 -3.70
C SER A 90 7.42 12.55 -4.17
#